data_AF-A0A8J7JL12-F1
#
_entry.id   AF-A0A8J7JL12-F1
#
_cell.length_a   1.000
_cell.length_b   1.000
_cell.length_c   1.000
_cell.angle_alpha   90.00
_cell.angle_beta   90.00
_cell.angle_gamma   90.00
#
_symmetry.space_group_name_H-M   'P 1'
#
loop_
_entity.id
_entity.type
_entity.pdbx_description
1 polymer ?
#
loop_
_entity_poly.entity_id
_entity_poly.type
_entity_poly.pdbx_seq_one_letter_code
_entity_poly.pdbx_strand_id
1 'polypeptide(L)'
;MRAARILLAGMVGLSSAIAFSAPSRADEFTCRGNLGNTTVENLRVPDGATCTLNGTRVEGNITVESGAVLVARSVRVGGNIQAENANQVTVNTRSLVTGNIQIKQSGAAMVADSRIGGNLQFEENTRSLLSQGNTIGGNLQAFENAGGLRVFSNRINGNLQCKENSPVPSGNGNVVRGNKEDQCARF
;
A
#
# COMPACT_ATOMS: atom_id res chain seq x y z
N MET A 1 22.95 87.98 0.58
CA MET A 1 22.15 87.78 1.81
C MET A 1 21.29 86.53 1.62
N ARG A 2 21.46 85.52 2.50
CA ARG A 2 20.48 84.50 3.01
C ARG A 2 19.59 83.76 1.97
N ALA A 3 19.36 82.44 1.99
CA ALA A 3 19.72 81.32 2.87
C ALA A 3 19.37 79.98 2.15
N ALA A 4 19.91 78.89 2.70
CA ALA A 4 19.86 77.50 2.23
C ALA A 4 18.51 76.76 2.42
N ARG A 5 18.35 75.58 1.78
CA ARG A 5 18.24 74.25 2.44
C ARG A 5 18.06 73.09 1.44
N ILE A 6 18.80 72.01 1.69
CA ILE A 6 18.79 70.69 1.03
C ILE A 6 17.66 69.83 1.63
N LEU A 7 16.98 69.00 0.81
CA LEU A 7 16.38 67.72 1.25
C LEU A 7 16.45 66.67 0.12
N LEU A 8 17.00 65.50 0.44
CA LEU A 8 17.01 64.26 -0.35
C LEU A 8 15.65 63.55 -0.28
N ALA A 9 15.26 62.81 -1.32
CA ALA A 9 14.52 61.54 -1.19
C ALA A 9 14.57 60.73 -2.49
N GLY A 10 15.20 59.55 -2.44
CA GLY A 10 15.29 58.60 -3.54
C GLY A 10 13.99 57.81 -3.75
N MET A 11 13.70 57.45 -5.02
CA MET A 11 12.62 56.53 -5.36
C MET A 11 13.19 55.12 -5.55
N VAL A 12 12.83 54.24 -4.62
CA VAL A 12 13.10 52.82 -4.58
C VAL A 12 12.30 52.11 -5.67
N GLY A 13 12.96 51.33 -6.54
CA GLY A 13 12.32 50.48 -7.53
C GLY A 13 11.64 49.28 -6.87
N LEU A 14 10.34 49.11 -7.12
CA LEU A 14 9.59 47.90 -6.73
C LEU A 14 9.93 46.74 -7.69
N SER A 15 10.95 45.96 -7.35
CA SER A 15 11.14 44.65 -7.96
C SER A 15 10.15 43.65 -7.35
N SER A 16 9.07 43.35 -8.08
CA SER A 16 8.13 42.29 -7.70
C SER A 16 8.80 40.92 -7.89
N ALA A 17 9.17 40.27 -6.79
CA ALA A 17 9.64 38.89 -6.80
C ALA A 17 8.45 37.94 -6.96
N ILE A 18 8.35 37.27 -8.10
CA ILE A 18 7.41 36.16 -8.30
C ILE A 18 7.97 34.98 -7.48
N ALA A 19 7.36 34.70 -6.33
CA ALA A 19 7.66 33.52 -5.55
C ALA A 19 7.07 32.29 -6.26
N PHE A 20 7.92 31.53 -6.95
CA PHE A 20 7.55 30.20 -7.43
C PHE A 20 7.49 29.26 -6.23
N SER A 21 6.29 28.93 -5.76
CA SER A 21 6.08 27.83 -4.83
C SER A 21 6.41 26.53 -5.54
N ALA A 22 7.57 25.94 -5.22
CA ALA A 22 7.91 24.59 -5.66
C ALA A 22 6.86 23.62 -5.12
N PRO A 23 6.39 22.63 -5.91
CA PRO A 23 5.50 21.60 -5.38
C PRO A 23 6.25 20.83 -4.29
N SER A 24 5.70 20.81 -3.08
CA SER A 24 6.16 19.92 -2.02
C SER A 24 5.95 18.49 -2.49
N ARG A 25 7.00 17.84 -2.99
CA ARG A 25 7.01 16.39 -3.12
C ARG A 25 6.92 15.87 -1.68
N ALA A 26 5.83 15.18 -1.34
CA ALA A 26 5.81 14.38 -0.12
C ALA A 26 7.10 13.54 -0.11
N ASP A 27 7.80 13.49 1.02
CA ASP A 27 9.12 12.85 1.09
C ASP A 27 8.92 11.33 0.92
N GLU A 28 8.99 10.86 -0.32
CA GLU A 28 8.86 9.46 -0.68
C GLU A 28 10.19 8.75 -0.42
N PHE A 29 10.18 7.82 0.52
CA PHE A 29 11.33 6.99 0.83
C PHE A 29 11.46 5.84 -0.18
N THR A 30 12.56 5.80 -0.93
CA THR A 30 12.86 4.68 -1.84
C THR A 30 13.58 3.55 -1.08
N CYS A 31 12.91 2.42 -0.91
CA CYS A 31 13.45 1.25 -0.21
C CYS A 31 14.04 0.22 -1.18
N ARG A 32 15.36 -0.03 -1.08
CA ARG A 32 16.10 -1.03 -1.88
C ARG A 32 16.76 -2.12 -1.04
N GLY A 33 16.36 -2.25 0.24
CA GLY A 33 16.96 -3.18 1.18
C GLY A 33 16.15 -3.29 2.45
N ASN A 34 16.82 -3.33 3.60
CA ASN A 34 16.15 -3.55 4.88
C ASN A 34 15.90 -2.23 5.61
N LEU A 35 14.66 -2.03 6.05
CA LEU A 35 14.24 -0.96 6.95
C LEU A 35 13.78 -1.57 8.28
N GLY A 36 14.30 -1.02 9.37
CA GLY A 36 13.91 -1.40 10.73
C GLY A 36 12.72 -0.60 11.23
N ASN A 37 12.62 -0.48 12.55
CA ASN A 37 11.62 0.34 13.23
C ASN A 37 11.97 1.83 13.07
N THR A 38 11.56 2.39 11.93
CA THR A 38 11.64 3.82 11.61
C THR A 38 10.30 4.30 11.07
N THR A 39 10.10 5.62 10.99
CA THR A 39 8.93 6.24 10.39
C THR A 39 9.30 6.91 9.07
N VAL A 40 8.49 6.72 8.03
CA VAL A 40 8.60 7.41 6.73
C VAL A 40 7.22 7.89 6.30
N GLU A 41 7.14 8.93 5.47
CA GLU A 41 5.87 9.44 4.97
C GLU A 41 5.27 8.47 3.96
N ASN A 42 5.85 8.37 2.76
CA ASN A 42 5.49 7.38 1.76
C ASN A 42 6.68 6.46 1.51
N LEU A 43 6.43 5.24 1.04
CA LEU A 43 7.48 4.28 0.73
C LEU A 43 7.28 3.70 -0.67
N ARG A 44 8.34 3.72 -1.46
CA ARG A 44 8.40 3.13 -2.80
C ARG A 44 9.43 2.01 -2.83
N VAL A 45 9.03 0.83 -3.29
CA VAL A 45 9.95 -0.25 -3.64
C VAL A 45 10.12 -0.23 -5.15
N PRO A 46 11.27 0.24 -5.66
CA PRO A 46 11.44 0.46 -7.09
C PRO A 46 11.54 -0.86 -7.86
N ASP A 47 11.39 -0.77 -9.18
CA ASP A 47 11.49 -1.92 -10.10
C ASP A 47 12.65 -2.87 -9.77
N GLY A 48 12.32 -4.16 -9.71
CA GLY A 48 13.26 -5.26 -9.45
C GLY A 48 13.93 -5.25 -8.07
N ALA A 49 13.69 -4.23 -7.23
CA ALA A 49 14.31 -4.13 -5.93
C ALA A 49 13.60 -5.01 -4.90
N THR A 50 14.35 -5.38 -3.85
CA THR A 50 13.79 -6.04 -2.68
C THR A 50 13.79 -5.08 -1.50
N CYS A 51 12.65 -4.94 -0.85
CA CYS A 51 12.50 -4.18 0.37
C CYS A 51 11.97 -5.08 1.50
N THR A 52 12.67 -5.10 2.63
CA THR A 52 12.21 -5.78 3.85
C THR A 52 11.95 -4.74 4.93
N LEU A 53 10.70 -4.64 5.39
CA LEU A 53 10.29 -3.76 6.49
C LEU A 53 10.10 -4.58 7.76
N ASN A 54 10.74 -4.17 8.86
CA ASN A 54 10.63 -4.82 10.16
C ASN A 54 10.25 -3.81 11.23
N GLY A 55 8.96 -3.77 11.59
CA GLY A 55 8.45 -2.80 12.57
C GLY A 55 8.33 -1.37 12.04
N THR A 56 8.53 -1.15 10.74
CA THR A 56 8.48 0.17 10.11
C THR A 56 7.07 0.76 10.17
N ARG A 57 6.99 2.07 10.41
CA ARG A 57 5.78 2.88 10.29
C ARG A 57 5.83 3.67 8.98
N VAL A 58 4.83 3.52 8.15
CA VAL A 58 4.62 4.32 6.94
C VAL A 58 3.36 5.14 7.16
N GLU A 59 3.46 6.45 7.20
CA GLU A 59 2.30 7.31 7.52
C GLU A 59 1.29 7.38 6.37
N GLY A 60 1.80 7.33 5.14
CA GLY A 60 1.06 7.28 3.89
C GLY A 60 1.06 5.88 3.28
N ASN A 61 1.41 5.80 2.00
CA ASN A 61 1.25 4.60 1.19
C ASN A 61 2.56 3.85 0.98
N ILE A 62 2.43 2.55 0.70
CA ILE A 62 3.49 1.73 0.12
C ILE A 62 3.14 1.41 -1.33
N THR A 63 4.05 1.74 -2.25
CA THR A 63 3.96 1.38 -3.66
C THR A 63 5.06 0.37 -3.99
N VAL A 64 4.69 -0.78 -4.56
CA VAL A 64 5.61 -1.84 -4.99
C VAL A 64 5.53 -1.96 -6.49
N GLU A 65 6.64 -1.68 -7.17
CA GLU A 65 6.66 -1.62 -8.63
C GLU A 65 7.02 -2.97 -9.28
N SER A 66 7.27 -2.92 -10.59
CA SER A 66 7.39 -4.09 -11.44
C SER A 66 8.59 -4.95 -11.07
N GLY A 67 8.38 -6.26 -10.96
CA GLY A 67 9.41 -7.22 -10.56
C GLY A 67 9.94 -7.03 -9.13
N ALA A 68 9.42 -6.08 -8.36
CA ALA A 68 9.90 -5.80 -7.02
C ALA A 68 9.41 -6.84 -6.00
N VAL A 69 10.08 -6.90 -4.85
CA VAL A 69 9.75 -7.76 -3.73
C VAL A 69 9.54 -6.93 -2.47
N LEU A 70 8.36 -7.05 -1.85
CA LEU A 70 8.09 -6.48 -0.53
C LEU A 70 7.93 -7.59 0.50
N VAL A 71 8.67 -7.47 1.61
CA VAL A 71 8.47 -8.27 2.82
C VAL A 71 8.20 -7.34 4.00
N ALA A 72 6.93 -7.16 4.34
CA ALA A 72 6.48 -6.30 5.43
C ALA A 72 6.10 -7.12 6.67
N ARG A 73 6.86 -6.94 7.76
CA ARG A 73 6.70 -7.64 9.04
C ARG A 73 6.43 -6.64 10.16
N SER A 74 5.35 -6.84 10.90
CA SER A 74 4.97 -5.99 12.04
C SER A 74 4.86 -4.51 11.68
N VAL A 75 4.47 -4.19 10.44
CA VAL A 75 4.42 -2.80 9.96
C VAL A 75 3.13 -2.11 10.39
N ARG A 76 3.16 -0.78 10.39
CA ARG A 76 1.97 0.07 10.49
C ARG A 76 1.93 1.00 9.28
N VAL A 77 0.91 0.85 8.44
CA VAL A 77 0.69 1.66 7.24
C VAL A 77 -0.58 2.50 7.44
N GLY A 78 -0.44 3.82 7.40
CA GLY A 78 -1.55 4.75 7.54
C GLY A 78 -2.42 4.85 6.29
N GLY A 79 -1.85 4.56 5.12
CA GLY A 79 -2.56 4.49 3.84
C GLY A 79 -2.74 3.05 3.34
N ASN A 80 -2.48 2.88 2.04
CA ASN A 80 -2.66 1.64 1.29
C ASN A 80 -1.31 0.95 1.02
N ILE A 81 -1.37 -0.35 0.72
CA ILE A 81 -0.30 -1.06 0.02
C ILE A 81 -0.79 -1.38 -1.38
N GLN A 82 -0.09 -0.89 -2.39
CA GLN A 82 -0.41 -1.08 -3.81
C GLN A 82 0.77 -1.76 -4.49
N ALA A 83 0.51 -2.88 -5.15
CA ALA A 83 1.49 -3.62 -5.91
C ALA A 83 0.91 -3.98 -7.27
N GLU A 84 1.64 -3.61 -8.32
CA GLU A 84 1.29 -3.91 -9.71
C GLU A 84 2.52 -4.46 -10.41
N ASN A 85 2.37 -5.61 -11.08
CA ASN A 85 3.50 -6.32 -11.71
C ASN A 85 4.62 -6.73 -10.75
N ALA A 86 4.38 -6.77 -9.43
CA ALA A 86 5.40 -7.11 -8.46
C ALA A 86 5.80 -8.60 -8.56
N ASN A 87 7.05 -8.92 -8.27
CA ASN A 87 7.47 -10.32 -8.21
C ASN A 87 6.82 -11.02 -7.01
N GLN A 88 6.91 -10.43 -5.81
CA GLN A 88 6.33 -11.01 -4.60
C GLN A 88 5.94 -9.95 -3.57
N VAL A 89 4.80 -10.14 -2.91
CA VAL A 89 4.35 -9.29 -1.80
C VAL A 89 4.05 -10.14 -0.57
N THR A 90 4.65 -9.81 0.56
CA THR A 90 4.36 -10.44 1.85
C THR A 90 4.03 -9.37 2.88
N VAL A 91 2.86 -9.48 3.51
CA VAL A 91 2.43 -8.63 4.62
C VAL A 91 2.01 -9.55 5.76
N ASN A 92 2.78 -9.59 6.85
CA ASN A 92 2.49 -10.50 7.95
C ASN A 92 2.93 -10.02 9.33
N THR A 93 2.84 -10.91 10.33
CA THR A 93 3.33 -10.68 11.69
C THR A 93 2.62 -9.52 12.39
N ARG A 94 1.29 -9.58 12.54
CA ARG A 94 0.46 -8.55 13.21
C ARG A 94 0.61 -7.17 12.57
N SER A 95 0.70 -7.12 11.25
CA SER A 95 0.76 -5.86 10.51
C SER A 95 -0.60 -5.15 10.54
N LEU A 96 -0.57 -3.82 10.54
CA LEU A 96 -1.73 -2.95 10.46
C LEU A 96 -1.65 -2.13 9.18
N VAL A 97 -2.67 -2.23 8.34
CA VAL A 97 -2.88 -1.36 7.17
C VAL A 97 -4.23 -0.69 7.36
N THR A 98 -4.24 0.64 7.48
CA THR A 98 -5.48 1.39 7.73
C THR A 98 -6.37 1.44 6.49
N GLY A 99 -5.75 1.52 5.30
CA GLY A 99 -6.44 1.48 4.02
C GLY A 99 -6.58 0.07 3.45
N ASN A 100 -6.42 -0.02 2.13
CA ASN A 100 -6.53 -1.24 1.33
C ASN A 100 -5.17 -1.90 1.09
N ILE A 101 -5.21 -3.19 0.78
CA ILE A 101 -4.10 -3.91 0.15
C ILE A 101 -4.58 -4.37 -1.23
N GLN A 102 -3.92 -3.92 -2.29
CA GLN A 102 -4.23 -4.26 -3.67
C GLN A 102 -3.00 -4.85 -4.34
N ILE A 103 -3.10 -6.09 -4.79
CA ILE A 103 -2.01 -6.84 -5.42
C ILE A 103 -2.51 -7.33 -6.78
N LYS A 104 -2.08 -6.65 -7.83
CA LYS A 104 -2.54 -6.86 -9.20
C LYS A 104 -1.41 -7.32 -10.10
N GLN A 105 -1.72 -8.20 -11.05
CA GLN A 105 -0.79 -8.62 -12.11
C GLN A 105 0.58 -9.09 -11.59
N SER A 106 0.63 -9.56 -10.35
CA SER A 106 1.88 -9.85 -9.65
C SER A 106 2.16 -11.36 -9.64
N GLY A 107 3.32 -11.74 -9.13
CA GLY A 107 3.69 -13.13 -8.94
C GLY A 107 2.98 -13.76 -7.74
N ALA A 108 3.71 -13.92 -6.63
CA ALA A 108 3.20 -14.58 -5.43
C ALA A 108 2.82 -13.56 -4.36
N ALA A 109 1.82 -13.87 -3.55
CA ALA A 109 1.44 -13.01 -2.45
C ALA A 109 1.02 -13.78 -1.18
N MET A 110 1.41 -13.24 -0.04
CA MET A 110 0.95 -13.71 1.27
C MET A 110 0.53 -12.51 2.11
N VAL A 111 -0.74 -12.49 2.50
CA VAL A 111 -1.25 -11.56 3.50
C VAL A 111 -1.75 -12.39 4.67
N ALA A 112 -1.03 -12.33 5.79
CA ALA A 112 -1.28 -13.21 6.92
C ALA A 112 -1.27 -12.44 8.25
N ASP A 113 -2.07 -12.89 9.23
CA ASP A 113 -2.06 -12.37 10.60
C ASP A 113 -2.09 -10.82 10.67
N SER A 114 -2.90 -10.19 9.83
CA SER A 114 -2.91 -8.73 9.65
C SER A 114 -4.29 -8.12 9.88
N ARG A 115 -4.31 -6.83 10.27
CA ARG A 115 -5.53 -6.01 10.32
C ARG A 115 -5.53 -5.05 9.14
N ILE A 116 -6.56 -5.14 8.32
CA ILE A 116 -6.76 -4.32 7.11
C ILE A 116 -8.04 -3.52 7.33
N GLY A 117 -7.96 -2.20 7.38
CA GLY A 117 -9.11 -1.34 7.62
C GLY A 117 -10.07 -1.30 6.42
N GLY A 118 -9.53 -1.36 5.21
CA GLY A 118 -10.28 -1.43 3.96
C GLY A 118 -10.39 -2.85 3.40
N ASN A 119 -10.22 -2.96 2.08
CA ASN A 119 -10.34 -4.18 1.30
C ASN A 119 -8.98 -4.88 1.12
N LEU A 120 -9.03 -6.19 0.91
CA LEU A 120 -7.93 -6.99 0.37
C LEU A 120 -8.31 -7.47 -1.03
N GLN A 121 -7.50 -7.13 -2.03
CA GLN A 121 -7.74 -7.46 -3.43
C GLN A 121 -6.55 -8.20 -4.04
N PHE A 122 -6.84 -9.34 -4.66
CA PHE A 122 -5.93 -10.09 -5.53
C PHE A 122 -6.51 -10.16 -6.94
N GLU A 123 -5.79 -9.67 -7.95
CA GLU A 123 -6.27 -9.62 -9.33
C GLU A 123 -5.18 -10.06 -10.29
N GLU A 124 -5.48 -10.98 -11.22
CA GLU A 124 -4.58 -11.39 -12.30
C GLU A 124 -3.19 -11.87 -11.84
N ASN A 125 -3.05 -12.41 -10.63
CA ASN A 125 -1.76 -12.87 -10.13
C ASN A 125 -1.42 -14.28 -10.61
N THR A 126 -0.14 -14.52 -10.87
CA THR A 126 0.31 -15.70 -11.64
C THR A 126 0.83 -16.86 -10.79
N ARG A 127 1.15 -16.65 -9.51
CA ARG A 127 1.68 -17.68 -8.60
C ARG A 127 0.84 -17.81 -7.33
N SER A 128 1.26 -18.67 -6.41
CA SER A 128 0.50 -19.00 -5.21
C SER A 128 0.14 -17.77 -4.37
N LEU A 129 -1.11 -17.74 -3.96
CA LEU A 129 -1.68 -16.70 -3.10
C LEU A 129 -2.16 -17.28 -1.77
N LEU A 130 -2.00 -16.50 -0.70
CA LEU A 130 -2.49 -16.85 0.63
C LEU A 130 -3.09 -15.61 1.32
N SER A 131 -4.34 -15.75 1.77
CA SER A 131 -4.96 -14.87 2.77
C SER A 131 -5.28 -15.68 4.03
N GLN A 132 -4.56 -15.45 5.11
CA GLN A 132 -4.69 -16.24 6.33
C GLN A 132 -4.80 -15.40 7.60
N GLY A 133 -5.81 -15.67 8.45
CA GLY A 133 -5.83 -15.10 9.80
C GLY A 133 -6.00 -13.58 9.85
N ASN A 134 -6.55 -12.98 8.78
CA ASN A 134 -6.69 -11.53 8.70
C ASN A 134 -8.01 -11.05 9.32
N THR A 135 -8.01 -9.84 9.86
CA THR A 135 -9.25 -9.07 10.12
C THR A 135 -9.38 -7.99 9.06
N ILE A 136 -10.41 -8.09 8.23
CA ILE A 136 -10.63 -7.23 7.06
C ILE A 136 -11.89 -6.39 7.30
N GLY A 137 -11.72 -5.07 7.31
CA GLY A 137 -12.79 -4.10 7.57
C GLY A 137 -13.77 -3.95 6.41
N GLY A 138 -13.31 -4.18 5.19
CA GLY A 138 -14.14 -4.24 3.98
C GLY A 138 -14.25 -5.66 3.42
N ASN A 139 -14.08 -5.77 2.11
CA ASN A 139 -14.21 -7.00 1.33
C ASN A 139 -12.86 -7.72 1.16
N LEU A 140 -12.93 -9.03 0.92
CA LEU A 140 -11.85 -9.79 0.30
C LEU A 140 -12.30 -10.18 -1.10
N GLN A 141 -11.59 -9.69 -2.12
CA GLN A 141 -11.88 -9.92 -3.52
C GLN A 141 -10.71 -10.62 -4.20
N ALA A 142 -11.00 -11.66 -4.98
CA ALA A 142 -10.00 -12.38 -5.76
C ALA A 142 -10.53 -12.67 -7.17
N PHE A 143 -9.89 -12.09 -8.18
CA PHE A 143 -10.32 -12.19 -9.57
C PHE A 143 -9.19 -12.67 -10.48
N GLU A 144 -9.48 -13.63 -11.35
CA GLU A 144 -8.60 -13.99 -12.48
C GLU A 144 -7.18 -14.44 -12.08
N ASN A 145 -6.98 -14.96 -10.86
CA ASN A 145 -5.66 -15.41 -10.40
C ASN A 145 -5.34 -16.82 -10.90
N ALA A 146 -4.13 -17.03 -11.42
CA ALA A 146 -3.70 -18.23 -12.16
C ALA A 146 -2.75 -19.18 -11.39
N GLY A 147 -2.39 -18.88 -10.13
CA GLY A 147 -1.40 -19.65 -9.36
C GLY A 147 -1.95 -20.43 -8.16
N GLY A 148 -3.27 -20.45 -8.02
CA GLY A 148 -3.99 -21.04 -6.90
C GLY A 148 -4.06 -20.11 -5.68
N LEU A 149 -5.25 -20.04 -5.09
CA LEU A 149 -5.55 -19.18 -3.95
C LEU A 149 -6.03 -20.01 -2.76
N ARG A 150 -5.47 -19.71 -1.59
CA ARG A 150 -5.85 -20.26 -0.29
C ARG A 150 -6.37 -19.15 0.62
N VAL A 151 -7.58 -19.31 1.14
CA VAL A 151 -8.25 -18.31 2.00
C VAL A 151 -8.69 -18.97 3.31
N PHE A 152 -7.97 -18.71 4.39
CA PHE A 152 -8.17 -19.40 5.67
C PHE A 152 -8.34 -18.47 6.86
N SER A 153 -9.26 -18.81 7.76
CA SER A 153 -9.36 -18.20 9.08
C SER A 153 -9.45 -16.67 9.07
N ASN A 154 -10.04 -16.07 8.03
CA ASN A 154 -10.21 -14.62 7.95
C ASN A 154 -11.53 -14.21 8.62
N ARG A 155 -11.54 -13.04 9.27
CA ARG A 155 -12.75 -12.35 9.69
C ARG A 155 -12.98 -11.16 8.77
N ILE A 156 -14.03 -11.23 7.95
CA ILE A 156 -14.33 -10.27 6.89
C ILE A 156 -15.64 -9.57 7.22
N ASN A 157 -15.60 -8.24 7.30
CA ASN A 157 -16.77 -7.43 7.62
C ASN A 157 -17.67 -7.16 6.40
N GLY A 158 -17.10 -7.12 5.20
CA GLY A 158 -17.83 -7.07 3.94
C GLY A 158 -18.04 -8.47 3.35
N ASN A 159 -17.91 -8.55 2.03
CA ASN A 159 -18.09 -9.76 1.24
C ASN A 159 -16.77 -10.50 1.02
N LEU A 160 -16.87 -11.80 0.77
CA LEU A 160 -15.82 -12.65 0.23
C LEU A 160 -16.23 -13.05 -1.20
N GLN A 161 -15.50 -12.56 -2.20
CA GLN A 161 -15.83 -12.75 -3.61
C GLN A 161 -14.64 -13.37 -4.35
N CYS A 162 -14.88 -14.47 -5.07
CA CYS A 162 -13.85 -15.13 -5.87
C CYS A 162 -14.40 -15.51 -7.23
N LYS A 163 -13.93 -14.84 -8.28
CA LYS A 163 -14.41 -15.06 -9.65
C LYS A 163 -13.25 -15.35 -10.59
N GLU A 164 -13.44 -16.32 -11.49
CA GLU A 164 -12.50 -16.64 -12.57
C GLU A 164 -11.06 -16.98 -12.13
N ASN A 165 -10.84 -17.38 -10.88
CA ASN A 165 -9.55 -17.90 -10.43
C ASN A 165 -9.37 -19.33 -10.92
N SER A 166 -8.16 -19.66 -11.35
CA SER A 166 -7.77 -20.99 -11.83
C SER A 166 -6.43 -21.41 -11.22
N PRO A 167 -6.36 -22.49 -10.44
CA PRO A 167 -7.46 -23.35 -10.01
C PRO A 167 -8.48 -22.62 -9.10
N VAL A 168 -9.66 -23.22 -8.96
CA VAL A 168 -10.70 -22.77 -8.03
C VAL A 168 -10.10 -22.59 -6.64
N PRO A 169 -10.35 -21.47 -5.94
CA PRO A 169 -9.78 -21.22 -4.62
C PRO A 169 -10.21 -22.28 -3.60
N SER A 170 -9.34 -22.51 -2.62
CA SER A 170 -9.64 -23.37 -1.47
C SER A 170 -9.63 -22.54 -0.18
N GLY A 171 -10.38 -22.97 0.81
CA GLY A 171 -10.49 -22.24 2.06
C GLY A 171 -11.25 -22.98 3.14
N ASN A 172 -11.12 -22.51 4.37
CA ASN A 172 -11.93 -22.92 5.52
C ASN A 172 -11.78 -21.90 6.67
N GLY A 173 -12.74 -21.91 7.60
CA GLY A 173 -12.67 -21.10 8.82
C GLY A 173 -12.90 -19.60 8.61
N ASN A 174 -13.41 -19.17 7.44
CA ASN A 174 -13.68 -17.75 7.20
C ASN A 174 -15.03 -17.35 7.80
N VAL A 175 -15.01 -16.30 8.63
CA VAL A 175 -16.19 -15.65 9.20
C VAL A 175 -16.48 -14.39 8.39
N VAL A 176 -17.53 -14.44 7.56
CA VAL A 176 -17.91 -13.35 6.66
C VAL A 176 -19.23 -12.78 7.14
N ARG A 177 -19.30 -11.45 7.34
CA ARG A 177 -20.53 -10.76 7.75
C ARG A 177 -21.45 -10.46 6.57
N GLY A 178 -20.88 -10.15 5.41
CA GLY A 178 -21.60 -10.06 4.15
C GLY A 178 -21.78 -11.44 3.50
N ASN A 179 -21.71 -11.47 2.18
CA ASN A 179 -21.90 -12.69 1.40
C ASN A 179 -20.60 -13.40 1.04
N LYS A 180 -20.70 -14.70 0.81
CA LYS A 180 -19.69 -15.50 0.12
C LYS A 180 -20.20 -15.78 -1.28
N GLU A 181 -19.46 -15.39 -2.30
CA GLU A 181 -19.95 -15.35 -3.69
C GLU A 181 -19.09 -16.21 -4.61
N ASP A 182 -19.69 -16.72 -5.70
CA ASP A 182 -18.99 -17.43 -6.76
C ASP A 182 -18.14 -18.62 -6.24
N GLN A 183 -16.85 -18.65 -6.59
CA GLN A 183 -15.95 -19.77 -6.33
C GLN A 183 -15.65 -19.96 -4.83
N CYS A 184 -15.90 -18.96 -3.99
CA CYS A 184 -15.69 -19.03 -2.54
C CYS A 184 -17.00 -19.14 -1.76
N ALA A 185 -18.15 -19.32 -2.42
CA ALA A 185 -19.46 -19.46 -1.78
C ALA A 185 -19.54 -20.59 -0.73
N ARG A 186 -18.57 -21.52 -0.71
CA ARG A 186 -18.57 -22.72 0.14
C ARG A 186 -17.64 -22.68 1.36
N PHE A 187 -16.81 -21.65 1.58
CA PHE A 187 -15.83 -21.65 2.69
C PHE A 187 -15.64 -20.33 3.43
#